data_AF-A0A8X7C5T4-F1
#
_entry.id   AF-A0A8X7C5T4-F1
#
_cell.length_a   1.000
_cell.length_b   1.000
_cell.length_c   1.000
_cell.angle_alpha   90.00
_cell.angle_beta   90.00
_cell.angle_gamma   90.00
#
_symmetry.space_group_name_H-M   'P 1'
#
loop_
_entity.id
_entity.type
_entity.pdbx_description
1 polymer ?
#
loop_
_entity_poly.entity_id
_entity_poly.type
_entity_poly.pdbx_seq_one_letter_code
_entity_poly.pdbx_strand_id
1 'polypeptide(L)'
;MQRAETPPATTLTSFFAICQSDPFARTLLYSEMPRYYTWNASSKNFQRRKQGDALPGYPDVRSTDALGRMHPKNDECFYLRLLLVNVRGPTSFETLRTVNGVIFPTYRVLHVKN
;
A
#
# COMPACT_ATOMS: atom_id res chain seq x y z
N MET A 1 -18.75 -23.51 -17.41
CA MET A 1 -17.59 -22.59 -17.46
C MET A 1 -17.41 -21.99 -16.08
N GLN A 2 -16.38 -22.43 -15.35
CA GLN A 2 -16.14 -22.05 -13.97
C GLN A 2 -15.48 -20.65 -13.97
N ARG A 3 -16.25 -19.60 -13.67
CA ARG A 3 -15.66 -18.29 -13.38
C ARG A 3 -14.86 -18.47 -12.09
N ALA A 4 -13.53 -18.43 -12.19
CA ALA A 4 -12.70 -18.25 -11.02
C ALA A 4 -13.11 -16.91 -10.38
N GLU A 5 -13.84 -16.97 -9.26
CA GLU A 5 -14.19 -15.79 -8.50
C GLU A 5 -12.88 -15.21 -7.95
N THR A 6 -12.37 -14.16 -8.60
CA THR A 6 -11.24 -13.42 -8.08
C THR A 6 -11.59 -12.95 -6.67
N PRO A 7 -10.75 -13.21 -5.65
CA PRO A 7 -11.05 -12.82 -4.29
C PRO A 7 -11.34 -11.31 -4.21
N PRO A 8 -12.24 -10.87 -3.32
CA PRO A 8 -12.59 -9.46 -3.19
C PRO A 8 -11.36 -8.57 -3.01
N ALA A 9 -11.30 -7.43 -3.71
CA ALA A 9 -10.23 -6.47 -3.54
C ALA A 9 -10.11 -6.06 -2.05
N THR A 10 -8.93 -6.27 -1.50
CA THR A 10 -8.54 -5.80 -0.17
C THR A 10 -7.91 -4.40 -0.26
N THR A 11 -7.77 -3.72 0.88
CA THR A 11 -7.05 -2.45 0.95
C THR A 11 -5.61 -2.58 0.45
N LEU A 12 -4.93 -3.70 0.75
CA LEU A 12 -3.58 -3.95 0.28
C LEU A 12 -3.50 -4.14 -1.24
N THR A 13 -4.36 -4.96 -1.82
CA THR A 13 -4.39 -5.15 -3.29
C THR A 13 -4.80 -3.88 -4.03
N SER A 14 -5.66 -3.05 -3.43
CA SER A 14 -5.97 -1.74 -3.99
C SER A 14 -4.80 -0.75 -3.87
N PHE A 15 -4.00 -0.83 -2.81
CA PHE A 15 -2.78 -0.02 -2.70
C PHE A 15 -1.81 -0.36 -3.83
N PHE A 16 -1.60 -1.65 -4.11
CA PHE A 16 -0.81 -2.09 -5.27
C PHE A 16 -1.35 -1.54 -6.59
N ALA A 17 -2.67 -1.65 -6.81
CA ALA A 17 -3.31 -1.15 -8.03
C ALA A 17 -3.16 0.37 -8.22
N ILE A 18 -3.25 1.15 -7.13
CA ILE A 18 -2.97 2.58 -7.19
C ILE A 18 -1.49 2.84 -7.44
N CYS A 19 -0.57 2.12 -6.80
CA CYS A 19 0.85 2.27 -7.08
C CYS A 19 1.18 1.94 -8.55
N GLN A 20 0.40 1.08 -9.22
CA GLN A 20 0.59 0.85 -10.65
C GLN A 20 0.20 2.06 -11.51
N SER A 21 -0.86 2.79 -11.15
CA SER A 21 -1.45 3.83 -12.00
C SER A 21 -1.12 5.27 -11.59
N ASP A 22 -0.76 5.52 -10.33
CA ASP A 22 -0.50 6.86 -9.78
C ASP A 22 0.97 7.00 -9.34
N PRO A 23 1.79 7.81 -10.06
CA PRO A 23 3.19 8.02 -9.73
C PRO A 23 3.43 8.55 -8.31
N PHE A 24 2.51 9.36 -7.77
CA PHE A 24 2.65 9.85 -6.40
C PHE A 24 2.47 8.72 -5.39
N ALA A 25 1.50 7.83 -5.60
CA ALA A 25 1.33 6.70 -4.70
C ALA A 25 2.56 5.79 -4.64
N ARG A 26 3.33 5.70 -5.75
CA ARG A 26 4.62 4.99 -5.75
C ARG A 26 5.65 5.58 -4.78
N THR A 27 5.48 6.83 -4.37
CA THR A 27 6.35 7.48 -3.39
C THR A 27 5.97 7.19 -1.94
N LEU A 28 4.80 6.58 -1.71
CA LEU A 28 4.23 6.39 -0.39
C LEU A 28 4.51 5.00 0.19
N LEU A 29 4.64 4.96 1.51
CA LEU A 29 4.43 3.77 2.32
C LEU A 29 2.94 3.49 2.48
N TYR A 30 2.59 2.24 2.77
CA TYR A 30 1.19 1.88 3.04
C TYR A 30 0.63 2.64 4.26
N SER A 31 1.46 2.89 5.27
CA SER A 31 1.09 3.67 6.47
C SER A 31 0.82 5.15 6.18
N GLU A 32 1.41 5.69 5.12
CA GLU A 32 1.23 7.08 4.67
C GLU A 32 0.00 7.21 3.76
N MET A 33 -0.49 6.10 3.20
CA MET A 33 -1.63 6.10 2.28
C MET A 33 -2.85 6.87 2.81
N PRO A 34 -3.28 6.71 4.08
CA PRO A 34 -4.46 7.40 4.60
C PRO A 34 -4.32 8.92 4.71
N ARG A 35 -3.09 9.46 4.73
CA ARG A 35 -2.84 10.90 4.72
C ARG A 35 -3.28 11.54 3.41
N TYR A 36 -3.19 10.83 2.29
CA TYR A 36 -3.41 11.37 0.94
C TYR A 36 -4.58 10.72 0.18
N TYR A 37 -4.96 9.51 0.59
CA TYR A 37 -6.04 8.74 -0.01
C TYR A 37 -7.06 8.31 1.05
N THR A 38 -8.29 8.10 0.61
CA THR A 38 -9.36 7.52 1.42
C THR A 38 -9.84 6.22 0.80
N TRP A 39 -10.26 5.26 1.63
CA TRP A 39 -10.84 4.02 1.16
C TRP A 39 -12.32 4.23 0.81
N ASN A 40 -12.68 3.96 -0.43
CA ASN A 40 -14.08 3.88 -0.86
C ASN A 40 -14.53 2.42 -0.77
N ALA A 41 -15.35 2.11 0.24
CA ALA A 41 -15.83 0.75 0.49
C ALA A 41 -16.77 0.23 -0.60
N SER A 42 -17.51 1.11 -1.29
CA SER A 42 -18.42 0.75 -2.36
C SER A 42 -17.69 0.33 -3.62
N SER A 43 -16.70 1.13 -4.06
CA SER A 43 -15.86 0.80 -5.23
C SER A 43 -14.65 -0.08 -4.89
N LYS A 44 -14.44 -0.38 -3.60
CA LYS A 44 -13.29 -1.15 -3.07
C LYS A 44 -11.95 -0.64 -3.60
N ASN A 45 -11.78 0.68 -3.61
CA ASN A 45 -10.54 1.30 -4.05
C ASN A 45 -10.15 2.49 -3.17
N PHE A 46 -8.87 2.82 -3.21
CA PHE A 46 -8.40 4.11 -2.72
C PHE A 46 -8.79 5.23 -3.69
N GLN A 47 -9.03 6.42 -3.15
CA GLN A 47 -9.29 7.63 -3.93
C GLN A 47 -8.51 8.80 -3.33
N ARG A 48 -8.01 9.69 -4.18
CA ARG A 48 -7.34 10.92 -3.74
C ARG A 48 -8.25 11.71 -2.80
N ARG A 49 -7.67 12.24 -1.73
CA ARG A 49 -8.38 13.19 -0.89
C ARG A 49 -8.67 14.47 -1.68
N LYS A 50 -9.87 14.99 -1.49
CA LYS A 50 -10.33 16.25 -2.08
C LYS A 50 -10.25 17.42 -1.11
N GLN A 51 -10.01 17.14 0.17
CA GLN A 51 -9.95 18.11 1.26
C GLN A 51 -8.62 17.96 2.00
N GLY A 52 -8.17 19.04 2.64
CA GLY A 52 -6.89 19.16 3.31
C GLY A 52 -5.95 20.14 2.59
N ASP A 53 -4.74 20.24 3.12
CA ASP A 53 -3.73 21.16 2.61
C ASP A 53 -3.13 20.65 1.30
N ALA A 54 -2.79 21.57 0.40
CA ALA A 54 -2.05 21.21 -0.80
C ALA A 54 -0.61 20.84 -0.42
N LEU A 55 -0.12 19.71 -0.95
CA LEU A 55 1.25 19.29 -0.70
C LEU A 55 2.21 20.14 -1.56
N PRO A 56 3.27 20.75 -1.00
CA PRO A 56 4.27 21.46 -1.79
C PRO A 56 4.87 20.57 -2.88
N GLY A 57 4.96 21.09 -4.11
CA GLY A 57 5.41 20.33 -5.28
C GLY A 57 4.36 19.42 -5.93
N TYR A 58 3.19 19.24 -5.30
CA TYR A 58 2.08 18.44 -5.80
C TYR A 58 0.74 19.18 -5.59
N PRO A 59 0.44 20.21 -6.39
CA PRO A 59 -0.73 21.09 -6.17
C PRO A 59 -2.08 20.35 -6.21
N ASP A 60 -2.17 19.26 -6.97
CA ASP A 60 -3.37 18.43 -7.09
C ASP A 60 -3.50 17.40 -5.94
N VAL A 61 -2.53 17.35 -5.04
CA VAL A 61 -2.48 16.39 -3.94
C VAL A 61 -2.85 17.07 -2.64
N ARG A 62 -3.86 16.50 -1.97
CA ARG A 62 -4.31 16.95 -0.66
C ARG A 62 -3.80 16.04 0.44
N SER A 63 -3.31 16.63 1.51
CA SER A 63 -2.88 15.94 2.72
C SER A 63 -3.75 16.30 3.93
N THR A 64 -3.96 15.34 4.80
CA THR A 64 -4.65 15.51 6.08
C THR A 64 -3.87 14.82 7.20
N ASP A 65 -4.19 15.10 8.46
CA ASP A 65 -3.57 14.44 9.62
C ASP A 65 -4.02 12.99 9.85
N ALA A 66 -4.73 12.39 8.88
CA ALA A 66 -5.17 11.01 8.97
C ALA A 66 -3.98 10.03 9.03
N LEU A 67 -3.89 9.28 10.13
CA LEU A 67 -2.91 8.21 10.31
C LEU A 67 -3.55 6.84 10.07
N GLY A 68 -2.86 5.98 9.32
CA GLY A 68 -3.28 4.60 9.10
C GLY A 68 -3.10 3.75 10.34
N ARG A 69 -4.18 3.15 10.84
CA ARG A 69 -4.10 2.08 11.85
C ARG A 69 -3.91 0.74 11.15
N MET A 70 -2.81 0.05 11.45
CA MET A 70 -2.64 -1.37 11.09
C MET A 70 -2.93 -2.23 12.32
N HIS A 71 -3.94 -3.11 12.22
CA HIS A 71 -4.28 -4.11 13.25
C HIS A 71 -3.92 -5.52 12.76
N PRO A 72 -2.75 -6.06 13.09
CA PRO A 72 -2.42 -7.45 12.78
C PRO A 72 -2.99 -8.41 13.84
N LYS A 73 -3.54 -9.55 13.41
CA LYS A 73 -3.97 -10.65 14.29
C LYS A 73 -3.02 -11.85 14.31
N ASN A 74 -2.10 -11.99 13.34
CA ASN A 74 -1.19 -13.14 13.20
C ASN A 74 0.28 -12.72 13.00
N ASP A 75 1.19 -13.67 13.19
CA ASP A 75 2.65 -13.60 13.04
C ASP A 75 3.12 -13.37 11.59
N GLU A 76 2.49 -13.97 10.58
CA GLU A 76 2.73 -13.60 9.18
C GLU A 76 2.37 -12.13 8.90
N CYS A 77 1.39 -11.58 9.62
CA CYS A 77 1.05 -10.16 9.54
C CYS A 77 2.14 -9.27 10.17
N PHE A 78 3.01 -9.77 11.04
CA PHE A 78 4.12 -8.99 11.61
C PHE A 78 5.15 -8.63 10.53
N TYR A 79 5.61 -9.62 9.76
CA TYR A 79 6.60 -9.37 8.72
C TYR A 79 6.00 -8.63 7.52
N LEU A 80 4.76 -8.94 7.15
CA LEU A 80 4.04 -8.15 6.15
C LEU A 80 3.91 -6.68 6.58
N ARG A 81 3.58 -6.43 7.86
CA ARG A 81 3.53 -5.07 8.42
C ARG A 81 4.89 -4.39 8.33
N LEU A 82 5.98 -5.10 8.65
CA LEU A 82 7.32 -4.54 8.56
C LEU A 82 7.64 -4.12 7.12
N LEU A 83 7.25 -4.90 6.12
CA LEU A 83 7.45 -4.50 4.73
C LEU A 83 6.59 -3.30 4.35
N LEU A 84 5.33 -3.28 4.76
CA LEU A 84 4.42 -2.18 4.45
C LEU A 84 4.83 -0.83 5.05
N VAL A 85 5.67 -0.84 6.10
CA VAL A 85 6.26 0.38 6.68
C VAL A 85 7.64 0.72 6.12
N ASN A 86 8.27 -0.15 5.34
CA ASN A 86 9.63 0.07 4.81
C ASN A 86 9.69 0.13 3.27
N VAL A 87 8.74 -0.48 2.57
CA VAL A 87 8.72 -0.56 1.10
C VAL A 87 7.74 0.46 0.53
N ARG A 88 8.27 1.40 -0.25
CA ARG A 88 7.48 2.42 -0.95
C ARG A 88 6.95 1.90 -2.27
N GLY A 89 5.70 2.22 -2.54
CA GLY A 89 5.09 2.00 -3.86
C GLY A 89 5.07 0.58 -4.42
N PRO A 90 4.99 -0.51 -3.61
CA PRO A 90 4.92 -1.85 -4.17
C PRO A 90 3.70 -1.98 -5.08
N THR A 91 3.87 -2.65 -6.22
CA THR A 91 2.82 -2.85 -7.23
C THR A 91 2.25 -4.28 -7.21
N SER A 92 2.80 -5.15 -6.36
CA SER A 92 2.40 -6.56 -6.21
C SER A 92 3.01 -7.14 -4.93
N PHE A 93 2.58 -8.35 -4.53
CA PHE A 93 3.24 -9.10 -3.45
C PHE A 93 4.69 -9.49 -3.76
N GLU A 94 5.05 -9.61 -5.05
CA GLU A 94 6.41 -9.91 -5.48
C GLU A 94 7.31 -8.69 -5.31
N THR A 95 6.87 -7.53 -5.80
CA THR A 95 7.62 -6.26 -5.63
C THR A 95 7.73 -5.86 -4.17
N LEU A 96 6.70 -6.14 -3.35
CA LEU A 96 6.76 -5.95 -1.89
C LEU A 96 7.85 -6.79 -1.21
N ARG A 97 8.18 -7.97 -1.77
CA ARG A 97 9.23 -8.87 -1.27
C ARG A 97 10.54 -8.71 -2.01
N THR A 98 10.67 -7.69 -2.86
CA THR A 98 11.89 -7.45 -3.63
C THR A 98 12.68 -6.35 -2.94
N VAL A 99 13.94 -6.65 -2.55
CA VAL A 99 14.89 -5.65 -2.03
C VAL A 99 16.14 -5.73 -2.88
N ASN A 100 16.56 -4.59 -3.43
CA ASN A 100 17.73 -4.48 -4.32
C ASN A 100 17.71 -5.49 -5.48
N GLY A 101 16.53 -5.74 -6.06
CA GLY A 101 16.34 -6.68 -7.17
C GLY A 101 16.28 -8.17 -6.79
N VAL A 102 16.40 -8.51 -5.50
CA VAL A 102 16.31 -9.89 -5.02
C VAL A 102 14.93 -10.14 -4.42
N ILE A 103 14.21 -11.13 -4.97
CA ILE A 103 12.92 -11.60 -4.44
C ILE A 103 13.17 -12.53 -3.26
N PHE A 104 12.52 -12.25 -2.13
CA PHE A 104 12.61 -13.11 -0.94
C PHE A 104 11.43 -14.09 -0.86
N PRO A 105 11.69 -15.40 -0.61
CA PRO A 105 10.63 -16.42 -0.61
C PRO A 105 9.64 -16.25 0.55
N THR A 106 10.08 -15.68 1.68
CA THR A 106 9.20 -15.36 2.81
C THR A 106 9.45 -13.94 3.31
N TYR A 107 8.44 -13.36 3.96
CA TYR A 107 8.55 -12.04 4.57
C TYR A 107 9.57 -12.00 5.73
N ARG A 108 9.91 -13.15 6.34
CA ARG A 108 10.86 -13.26 7.47
C ARG A 108 12.30 -12.95 7.08
N VAL A 109 12.74 -13.42 5.91
CA VAL A 109 14.15 -13.33 5.48
C VAL A 109 14.55 -11.90 5.14
N LEU A 110 13.60 -11.06 4.75
CA LEU A 110 13.83 -9.68 4.34
C LEU A 110 14.21 -8.77 5.52
N HIS A 111 13.69 -9.05 6.73
CA HIS A 111 14.05 -8.30 7.94
C HIS A 111 15.53 -8.41 8.32
N VAL A 112 16.18 -9.54 8.03
CA VAL A 112 17.57 -9.80 8.45
C VAL A 112 18.59 -9.03 7.58
N LYS A 113 18.16 -8.44 6.46
CA LYS A 113 19.04 -7.82 5.46
C LYS A 113 18.87 -6.31 5.28
N ASN A 114 18.01 -5.66 6.06
CA ASN A 114 17.80 -4.21 6.07
C ASN A 114 18.37 -3.57 7.33
#